data_AF-A0A9D4DL08-F1
#
_entry.id   AF-A0A9D4DL08-F1
#
_cell.length_a   1.000
_cell.length_b   1.000
_cell.length_c   1.000
_cell.angle_alpha   90.00
_cell.angle_beta   90.00
_cell.angle_gamma   90.00
#
_symmetry.space_group_name_H-M   'P 1'
#
loop_
_entity.id
_entity.type
_entity.pdbx_description
1 polymer ?
#
loop_
_entity_poly.entity_id
_entity_poly.type
_entity_poly.pdbx_seq_one_letter_code
_entity_poly.pdbx_strand_id
1 'polypeptide(L)' 'MVPTVDTVRYQYLTQTLIKNLCPVMLVGPVGTGKTSVAENTLGKLDPKSYSVLTVNMSAQVTILVILLLILFVS' A
#
# COMPACT_ATOMS: atom_id res chain seq x y z
N MET A 1 -7.21 -2.60 -15.91
CA MET A 1 -5.77 -2.32 -16.17
C MET A 1 -5.16 -3.56 -16.79
N VAL A 2 -4.39 -3.43 -17.88
CA VAL A 2 -3.71 -4.57 -18.51
C VAL A 2 -2.40 -4.82 -17.75
N PRO A 3 -2.14 -6.03 -17.23
CA PRO A 3 -0.89 -6.32 -16.55
C PRO A 3 0.26 -6.34 -17.57
N THR A 4 1.17 -5.38 -17.45
CA THR A 4 2.46 -5.39 -18.15
C THR A 4 3.49 -6.18 -17.36
N VAL A 5 4.59 -6.57 -18.02
CA VAL A 5 5.72 -7.27 -17.37
C VAL A 5 6.22 -6.50 -16.13
N ASP A 6 6.28 -5.17 -16.21
CA ASP A 6 6.70 -4.33 -15.08
C ASP A 6 5.72 -4.41 -13.91
N THR A 7 4.41 -4.42 -14.20
CA THR A 7 3.36 -4.53 -13.17
C THR A 7 3.50 -5.84 -12.39
N VAL A 8 3.77 -6.96 -13.08
CA VAL A 8 3.96 -8.28 -12.46
C VAL A 8 5.22 -8.30 -11.59
N ARG A 9 6.33 -7.70 -12.06
CA ARG A 9 7.58 -7.63 -11.29
C ARG A 9 7.42 -6.79 -10.02
N TYR A 10 6.81 -5.62 -10.12
CA TYR A 10 6.56 -4.76 -8.95
C TYR A 10 5.66 -5.45 -7.94
N GLN A 11 4.62 -6.15 -8.37
CA GLN A 11 3.74 -6.93 -7.49
C GLN A 11 4.51 -8.02 -6.74
N TYR A 12 5.35 -8.79 -7.43
CA TYR A 12 6.16 -9.83 -6.79
C TYR A 12 7.10 -9.26 -5.73
N LEU A 13 7.76 -8.14 -6.06
CA LEU A 13 8.74 -7.50 -5.17
C LEU A 13 8.07 -6.89 -3.94
N THR A 14 6.96 -6.15 -4.13
CA THR A 14 6.16 -5.62 -3.00
C THR A 14 5.63 -6.72 -2.11
N GLN A 15 5.07 -7.79 -2.68
CA GLN A 15 4.53 -8.90 -1.87
C GLN A 15 5.64 -9.59 -1.04
N THR A 16 6.83 -9.77 -1.62
CA THR A 16 7.96 -10.38 -0.93
C THR A 16 8.45 -9.50 0.24
N LEU A 17 8.55 -8.20 0.03
CA LEU A 17 8.97 -7.26 1.07
C LEU A 17 7.94 -7.16 2.21
N ILE A 18 6.64 -7.12 1.90
CA ILE A 18 5.57 -7.10 2.91
C ILE A 18 5.62 -8.34 3.80
N LYS A 19 5.81 -9.53 3.21
CA LYS A 19 5.96 -10.79 3.95
C LYS A 19 7.18 -10.79 4.88
N ASN A 20 8.22 -10.06 4.51
CA ASN A 20 9.43 -9.88 5.31
C ASN A 20 9.34 -8.68 6.27
N LEU A 21 8.14 -8.11 6.48
CA LEU A 21 7.90 -6.94 7.34
C LEU A 21 8.78 -5.72 6.98
N CYS A 22 9.14 -5.62 5.70
CA CYS A 22 9.95 -4.52 5.17
C CYS A 22 9.04 -3.43 4.59
N PRO A 23 9.16 -2.16 5.03
CA PRO A 23 8.36 -1.07 4.49
C PRO A 23 8.72 -0.80 3.02
N VAL A 24 7.70 -0.58 2.18
CA VAL A 24 7.87 -0.36 0.74
C VAL A 24 7.19 0.93 0.32
N MET A 25 7.85 1.71 -0.54
CA MET A 25 7.29 2.90 -1.16
C MET A 25 7.29 2.75 -2.69
N LEU A 26 6.13 2.90 -3.31
CA LEU A 26 5.99 2.91 -4.76
C LEU A 26 6.05 4.37 -5.27
N VAL A 27 7.03 4.69 -6.11
CA VAL A 27 7.26 6.05 -6.62
C VAL A 27 7.14 6.08 -8.16
N GLY A 28 6.70 7.20 -8.72
CA GLY A 28 6.61 7.44 -10.16
C GLY A 28 5.55 8.49 -10.52
N PRO A 29 5.40 8.87 -11.79
CA PRO A 29 4.46 9.91 -12.24
C PRO A 29 2.99 9.52 -12.04
N VAL A 30 2.08 10.49 -11.97
CA VAL A 30 0.65 10.25 -11.78
C VAL A 30 0.09 9.40 -12.93
N GLY A 31 -0.85 8.50 -12.63
CA GLY A 31 -1.50 7.65 -13.65
C GLY A 31 -0.75 6.38 -14.04
N THR A 32 0.43 6.09 -13.45
CA THR A 32 1.18 4.85 -13.75
C THR A 32 0.71 3.60 -12.98
N GLY A 33 -0.53 3.59 -12.47
CA GLY A 33 -1.15 2.40 -11.85
C GLY A 33 -0.59 1.96 -10.49
N LYS A 34 0.24 2.77 -9.83
CA LYS A 34 0.82 2.46 -8.49
C LYS A 34 -0.24 2.09 -7.45
N THR A 35 -1.33 2.87 -7.37
CA THR A 35 -2.44 2.62 -6.43
C THR A 35 -3.09 1.27 -6.72
N SER A 36 -3.34 0.96 -8.00
CA SER A 36 -3.92 -0.32 -8.39
C SER A 36 -3.01 -1.51 -8.10
N VAL A 37 -1.68 -1.33 -8.21
CA VAL A 37 -0.71 -2.36 -7.82
C VAL A 37 -0.78 -2.60 -6.31
N ALA A 38 -0.75 -1.53 -5.50
CA ALA A 38 -0.85 -1.63 -4.05
C ALA A 38 -2.16 -2.34 -3.62
N GLU A 39 -3.32 -1.86 -4.07
CA GLU A 39 -4.63 -2.45 -3.74
C GLU A 39 -4.71 -3.94 -4.11
N ASN A 40 -4.22 -4.32 -5.29
CA ASN A 40 -4.21 -5.73 -5.71
C ASN A 40 -3.26 -6.58 -4.84
N THR A 41 -2.11 -6.04 -4.41
CA THR A 41 -1.21 -6.76 -3.51
C THR A 41 -1.76 -6.90 -2.10
N LEU A 42 -2.34 -5.83 -1.55
CA LEU A 42 -2.94 -5.83 -0.21
C LEU A 42 -4.19 -6.72 -0.16
N GLY A 43 -5.01 -6.73 -1.22
CA GLY A 43 -6.18 -7.62 -1.32
C GLY A 43 -5.85 -9.12 -1.41
N LYS A 44 -4.58 -9.48 -1.65
CA LYS A 44 -4.09 -10.87 -1.65
C LYS A 44 -3.47 -11.29 -0.31
N LEU A 45 -3.38 -10.39 0.66
CA LEU A 45 -2.88 -10.71 2.00
C LEU A 45 -3.96 -11.43 2.82
N ASP A 46 -3.52 -12.29 3.74
CA ASP A 46 -4.44 -13.00 4.63
C ASP A 46 -5.02 -12.03 5.67
N PRO A 47 -6.34 -11.80 5.70
CA PRO A 47 -6.98 -10.85 6.62
C PRO A 47 -6.88 -11.25 8.10
N LYS A 48 -6.54 -12.51 8.40
CA LYS A 48 -6.29 -12.94 9.79
C LYS A 48 -4.91 -12.50 10.30
N SER A 49 -3.96 -12.35 9.38
CA SER A 49 -2.56 -12.06 9.67
C SER A 49 -2.21 -10.58 9.45
N TYR A 50 -2.97 -9.88 8.60
CA TYR A 50 -2.71 -8.49 8.21
C TYR A 50 -3.97 -7.63 8.34
N SER A 51 -3.81 -6.46 8.97
CA SER A 51 -4.79 -5.38 8.95
C SER A 51 -4.34 -4.28 7.98
N VAL A 52 -5.28 -3.72 7.21
CA VAL A 52 -5.01 -2.70 6.20
C VAL A 52 -5.65 -1.38 6.62
N LEU A 53 -4.82 -0.35 6.81
CA LEU A 53 -5.24 1.03 7.03
C LEU A 53 -4.78 1.90 5.86
N THR A 54 -5.73 2.41 5.08
CA THR A 54 -5.46 3.33 3.98
C THR A 54 -5.61 4.77 4.45
N VAL A 55 -4.53 5.55 4.38
CA VAL A 55 -4.53 6.98 4.73
C VAL A 55 -4.22 7.81 3.49
N ASN A 56 -5.19 8.64 3.07
CA ASN A 56 -5.00 9.58 1.97
C ASN A 56 -4.40 10.89 2.48
N MET A 57 -3.24 11.26 1.95
CA MET A 57 -2.56 12.50 2.33
C MET A 57 -3.11 13.69 1.53
N SER A 58 -3.38 14.78 2.22
CA SER A 58 -3.84 16.08 1.67
C SER A 58 -3.14 17.21 2.43
N ALA A 59 -3.20 18.43 1.90
CA ALA A 59 -2.67 19.63 2.56
C ALA A 59 -3.26 19.89 3.96
N GLN A 60 -4.44 19.35 4.27
CA GLN A 60 -5.07 19.49 5.60
C GLN A 60 -4.66 18.39 6.60
N VAL A 61 -3.97 17.33 6.15
CA VAL A 61 -3.62 16.20 7.02
C VAL A 61 -2.44 16.59 7.90
N THR A 62 -2.64 16.51 9.21
CA THR A 62 -1.61 16.79 10.22
C THR A 62 -1.20 15.51 10.96
N ILE A 63 -0.04 15.55 11.63
CA ILE A 63 0.46 14.43 12.47
C ILE A 63 -0.60 13.96 13.46
N LEU A 64 -1.36 14.88 14.06
CA LEU A 64 -2.39 14.55 15.05
C LEU A 64 -3.47 13.64 14.46
N VAL A 65 -3.95 13.95 13.24
CA VAL A 65 -4.98 13.16 12.55
C VAL A 65 -4.46 11.75 12.25
N ILE A 66 -3.21 11.62 11.81
CA ILE A 66 -2.59 10.33 11.52
C ILE A 66 -2.46 9.49 12.79
N LEU A 67 -1.97 10.09 13.89
CA LEU A 67 -1.79 9.40 15.17
C LEU A 67 -3.13 8.87 15.71
N LEU A 68 -4.17 9.70 15.60
CA LEU A 68 -5.52 9.35 16.05
C LEU A 68 -6.09 8.19 15.22
N LEU A 69 -5.92 8.20 13.89
CA LEU A 69 -6.33 7.08 13.04
C LEU A 69 -5.63 5.75 13.41
N ILE A 70 -4.33 5.79 13.71
CA ILE A 70 -3.59 4.58 14.08
C ILE A 70 -4.06 4.04 15.44
N LEU A 71 -4.30 4.92 16.42
CA LEU A 71 -4.77 4.55 17.75
C LEU A 71 -6.17 3.92 17.75
N PHE A 72 -7.07 4.35 16.85
CA PHE A 72 -8.43 3.80 16.76
C PHE A 72 -8.51 2.45 16.01
N VAL A 73 -7.45 2.06 15.31
CA VAL A 73 -7.40 0.81 14.51
C VAL A 73 -6.61 -0.30 15.22
N SER A 74 -5.89 0.03 16.30
CA SER A 74 -5.13 -0.90 17.15
C SER A 74 -6.01 -1.48 18.26
#